data_AF-A0A0Q4RWT9-F1
#
_entry.id   AF-A0A0Q4RWT9-F1
#
_cell.length_a   1.000
_cell.length_b   1.000
_cell.length_c   1.000
_cell.angle_alpha   90.00
_cell.angle_beta   90.00
_cell.angle_gamma   90.00
#
_symmetry.space_group_name_H-M   'P 1'
#
loop_
_entity.id
_entity.type
_entity.pdbx_description
1 polymer ?
#
loop_
_entity_poly.entity_id
_entity_poly.type
_entity_poly.pdbx_seq_one_letter_code
_entity_poly.pdbx_strand_id
1 'polypeptide(L)'
;MISKSLYFSAVMALTCSLGFSQDKKQQDIKSIKSMCGCYEVKFNFTETFQYPKDSATYKPSETKHESALEWVELLEDTPNKIVMQHLLIVSDDMIIKHWRQDWLYENTDLYSFDKGTSWKYKKLDKKAVKGQWTQKVYQVDDSPRYEGSSTWVHVDGKDYWANVADAPLPRREQTKRNDYNVLKRRNIHEITATGWNHEQDNDKLIRDDSGKDVLLAQEKGFDVYTKVPDIKCIAGQKWWVANNVLWKNVRDKWQTLFDRHQDLNLEAKVDRKALYSLLFDLKPTATKAETDAIINKFVK
;
A
#
# COMPACT_ATOMS: atom_id res chain seq x y z
N MET A 1 45.87 15.71 -27.48
CA MET A 1 45.55 16.90 -26.67
C MET A 1 44.04 17.00 -26.54
N ILE A 2 43.47 16.43 -25.48
CA ILE A 2 42.06 16.64 -25.13
C ILE A 2 42.02 17.99 -24.43
N SER A 3 41.35 18.98 -25.03
CA SER A 3 41.41 20.37 -24.58
C SER A 3 40.71 20.54 -23.22
N LYS A 4 41.29 21.36 -22.33
CA LYS A 4 40.74 21.70 -21.00
C LYS A 4 39.31 22.26 -21.06
N SER A 5 38.87 22.77 -22.21
CA SER A 5 37.53 23.31 -22.44
C SER A 5 36.44 22.22 -22.46
N LEU A 6 36.73 21.01 -22.93
CA LEU A 6 35.77 19.89 -22.91
C LEU A 6 35.51 19.37 -21.49
N TYR A 7 36.50 19.43 -20.60
CA TYR A 7 36.35 19.03 -19.20
C TYR A 7 35.45 19.99 -18.42
N PHE A 8 35.53 21.30 -18.69
CA PHE A 8 34.73 22.30 -17.96
C PHE A 8 33.24 22.22 -18.31
N SER A 9 32.90 22.00 -19.59
CA SER A 9 31.51 21.81 -20.03
C SER A 9 30.90 20.49 -19.54
N ALA A 10 31.68 19.41 -19.49
CA ALA A 10 31.22 18.13 -18.96
C ALA A 10 30.94 18.18 -17.45
N VAL A 11 31.77 18.90 -16.68
CA VAL A 11 31.56 19.08 -15.23
C VAL A 11 30.32 19.93 -14.94
N MET A 12 30.09 21.01 -15.69
CA MET A 12 28.94 21.90 -15.48
C MET A 12 27.60 21.22 -15.83
N ALA A 13 27.55 20.43 -16.90
CA ALA A 13 26.36 19.64 -17.26
C ALA A 13 26.05 18.55 -16.21
N LEU A 14 27.08 17.94 -15.61
CA LEU A 14 26.92 16.97 -14.54
C LEU A 14 26.35 17.60 -13.27
N THR A 15 26.79 18.82 -12.91
CA THR A 15 26.28 19.53 -11.73
C THR A 15 24.83 19.98 -11.86
N CYS A 16 24.40 20.48 -13.03
CA CYS A 16 23.01 20.89 -13.23
C CYS A 16 22.04 19.70 -13.15
N SER A 17 22.42 18.56 -13.73
CA SER A 17 21.58 17.34 -13.74
C SER A 17 21.32 16.78 -12.34
N LEU A 18 22.30 16.90 -11.43
CA LEU A 18 22.19 16.44 -10.05
C LEU A 18 21.27 17.34 -9.20
N GLY A 19 21.25 18.66 -9.44
CA GLY A 19 20.38 19.61 -8.75
C GLY A 19 18.89 19.34 -9.00
N PHE A 20 18.48 19.22 -10.27
CA PHE A 20 17.08 18.94 -10.63
C PHE A 20 16.54 17.62 -10.03
N SER A 21 17.39 16.60 -9.94
CA SER A 21 17.00 15.31 -9.35
C SER A 21 16.83 15.38 -7.83
N GLN A 22 17.62 16.19 -7.13
CA GLN A 22 17.48 16.40 -5.69
C GLN A 22 16.23 17.22 -5.37
N ASP A 23 15.97 18.27 -6.15
CA ASP A 23 14.78 19.10 -6.00
C ASP A 23 13.51 18.29 -6.23
N LYS A 24 13.47 17.45 -7.28
CA LYS A 24 12.35 16.55 -7.53
C LYS A 24 12.11 15.60 -6.36
N LYS A 25 13.15 14.92 -5.86
CA LYS A 25 13.01 13.98 -4.75
C LYS A 25 12.44 14.66 -3.49
N GLN A 26 12.82 15.90 -3.22
CA GLN A 26 12.25 16.66 -2.10
C GLN A 26 10.77 16.97 -2.31
N GLN A 27 10.35 17.28 -3.54
CA GLN A 27 8.93 17.42 -3.90
C GLN A 27 8.18 16.11 -3.68
N ASP A 28 8.73 14.98 -4.16
CA ASP A 28 8.15 13.66 -3.95
C ASP A 28 7.93 13.37 -2.45
N ILE A 29 8.96 13.60 -1.62
CA ILE A 29 8.90 13.42 -0.14
C ILE A 29 7.82 14.30 0.47
N LYS A 30 7.73 15.58 0.04
CA LYS A 30 6.71 16.52 0.53
C LYS A 30 5.31 16.02 0.18
N SER A 31 5.07 15.59 -1.07
CA SER A 31 3.79 15.04 -1.50
C SER A 31 3.44 13.79 -0.71
N ILE A 32 4.38 12.84 -0.56
CA ILE A 32 4.17 11.63 0.25
C ILE A 32 3.74 12.02 1.66
N LYS A 33 4.51 12.85 2.36
CA LYS A 33 4.24 13.25 3.76
C LYS A 33 2.96 14.06 3.93
N SER A 34 2.48 14.74 2.89
CA SER A 34 1.22 15.49 2.96
C SER A 34 -0.03 14.61 3.11
N MET A 35 0.10 13.30 2.88
CA MET A 35 -0.94 12.30 3.18
C MET A 35 -1.11 12.01 4.68
N CYS A 36 -0.23 12.51 5.55
CA CYS A 36 -0.37 12.39 7.01
C CYS A 36 -1.36 13.41 7.59
N GLY A 37 -2.06 13.01 8.65
CA GLY A 37 -3.03 13.83 9.38
C GLY A 37 -4.36 13.13 9.60
N CYS A 38 -5.34 13.89 10.08
CA CYS A 38 -6.72 13.43 10.27
C CYS A 38 -7.60 13.71 9.04
N TYR A 39 -8.40 12.73 8.61
CA TYR A 39 -9.22 12.82 7.40
C TYR A 39 -10.63 12.30 7.63
N GLU A 40 -11.61 13.01 7.08
CA GLU A 40 -12.89 12.41 6.70
C GLU A 40 -12.69 11.74 5.33
N VAL A 41 -12.87 10.43 5.30
CA VAL A 41 -12.63 9.58 4.13
C VAL A 41 -13.95 9.15 3.54
N LYS A 42 -14.09 9.22 2.21
CA LYS A 42 -15.20 8.62 1.47
C LYS A 42 -14.68 7.49 0.60
N PHE A 43 -15.19 6.28 0.79
CA PHE A 43 -14.87 5.10 0.01
C PHE A 43 -15.96 4.88 -1.06
N ASN A 44 -15.64 5.14 -2.32
CA ASN A 44 -16.58 4.99 -3.44
C ASN A 44 -16.12 3.90 -4.38
N PHE A 45 -16.90 2.84 -4.54
CA PHE A 45 -16.56 1.76 -5.47
C PHE A 45 -17.79 1.37 -6.29
N THR A 46 -17.60 1.19 -7.60
CA THR A 46 -18.65 0.70 -8.48
C THR A 46 -18.05 -0.17 -9.57
N GLU A 47 -18.67 -1.32 -9.83
CA GLU A 47 -18.30 -2.16 -10.95
C GLU A 47 -18.86 -1.56 -12.24
N THR A 48 -18.01 -1.32 -13.23
CA THR A 48 -18.33 -0.51 -14.41
C THR A 48 -18.60 -1.37 -15.64
N PHE A 49 -17.63 -2.19 -16.05
CA PHE A 49 -17.73 -3.06 -17.24
C PHE A 49 -17.63 -4.52 -16.83
N GLN A 50 -18.39 -5.39 -17.51
CA GLN A 50 -18.56 -6.79 -17.14
C GLN A 50 -18.36 -7.67 -18.37
N TYR A 51 -17.62 -8.77 -18.20
CA TYR A 51 -17.28 -9.74 -19.24
C TYR A 51 -17.49 -11.20 -18.80
N PRO A 52 -18.56 -11.54 -18.03
CA PRO A 52 -18.78 -12.92 -17.61
C PRO A 52 -19.07 -13.82 -18.80
N LYS A 53 -18.60 -15.07 -18.74
CA LYS A 53 -18.98 -16.10 -19.74
C LYS A 53 -20.48 -16.39 -19.71
N ASP A 54 -21.07 -16.37 -18.52
CA ASP A 54 -22.50 -16.52 -18.29
C ASP A 54 -23.07 -15.21 -17.72
N SER A 55 -23.60 -14.36 -18.60
CA SER A 55 -24.18 -13.08 -18.21
C SER A 55 -25.53 -13.20 -17.50
N ALA A 56 -26.21 -14.35 -17.59
CA ALA A 56 -27.53 -14.52 -16.98
C ALA A 56 -27.46 -14.74 -15.46
N THR A 57 -26.35 -15.32 -14.98
CA THR A 57 -26.13 -15.64 -13.57
C THR A 57 -25.17 -14.68 -12.87
N TYR A 58 -24.47 -13.83 -13.63
CA TYR A 58 -23.50 -12.89 -13.10
C TYR A 58 -24.15 -11.85 -12.19
N LYS A 59 -23.56 -11.65 -11.00
CA LYS A 59 -23.99 -10.64 -10.03
C LYS A 59 -22.83 -9.68 -9.78
N PRO A 60 -22.87 -8.43 -10.30
CA PRO A 60 -21.82 -7.46 -10.08
C PRO A 60 -21.66 -7.14 -8.60
N SER A 61 -20.49 -6.62 -8.22
CA SER A 61 -20.33 -6.07 -6.87
C SER A 61 -21.32 -4.94 -6.62
N GLU A 62 -21.88 -4.92 -5.41
CA GLU A 62 -22.72 -3.82 -4.95
C GLU A 62 -21.93 -2.51 -4.98
N THR A 63 -22.56 -1.44 -5.47
CA THR A 63 -21.98 -0.10 -5.38
C THR A 63 -21.80 0.27 -3.90
N LYS A 64 -20.60 0.72 -3.57
CA LYS A 64 -20.18 1.11 -2.24
C LYS A 64 -20.11 2.62 -2.14
N HIS A 65 -20.80 3.17 -1.15
CA HIS A 65 -20.60 4.53 -0.65
C HIS A 65 -20.53 4.48 0.88
N GLU A 66 -19.32 4.52 1.41
CA GLU A 66 -19.09 4.56 2.85
C GLU A 66 -18.24 5.77 3.20
N SER A 67 -18.35 6.22 4.46
CA SER A 67 -17.48 7.25 5.00
C SER A 67 -16.88 6.77 6.32
N ALA A 68 -15.68 7.25 6.64
CA ALA A 68 -15.04 7.00 7.92
C ALA A 68 -14.21 8.21 8.35
N LEU A 69 -13.80 8.21 9.62
CA LEU A 69 -12.73 9.06 10.09
C LEU A 69 -11.44 8.22 10.13
N GLU A 70 -10.37 8.71 9.52
CA GLU A 70 -9.09 8.00 9.45
C GLU A 70 -7.94 8.93 9.86
N TRP A 71 -7.08 8.43 10.73
CA TRP A 71 -5.85 9.11 11.11
C TRP A 71 -4.65 8.41 10.47
N VAL A 72 -3.82 9.19 9.78
CA VAL A 72 -2.61 8.73 9.11
C VAL A 72 -1.39 9.25 9.85
N GLU A 73 -0.73 8.35 10.58
CA GLU A 73 0.43 8.66 11.41
C GLU A 73 1.74 8.36 10.71
N LEU A 74 2.72 9.27 10.87
CA LEU A 74 4.08 9.10 10.35
C LEU A 74 4.93 8.29 11.34
N LEU A 75 5.38 7.10 10.93
CA LEU A 75 6.16 6.20 11.79
C LEU A 75 7.67 6.26 11.55
N GLU A 76 8.08 6.49 10.31
CA GLU A 76 9.48 6.59 9.91
C GLU A 76 9.59 7.68 8.84
N ASP A 77 10.63 8.50 8.96
CA ASP A 77 10.89 9.64 8.09
C ASP A 77 12.40 9.73 7.83
N THR A 78 12.86 8.97 6.85
CA THR A 78 14.25 8.99 6.38
C THR A 78 14.30 9.41 4.91
N PRO A 79 15.46 9.85 4.39
CA PRO A 79 15.57 10.32 3.00
C PRO A 79 15.16 9.29 1.93
N ASN A 80 15.16 7.99 2.24
CA ASN A 80 14.84 6.92 1.29
C ASN A 80 13.65 6.06 1.75
N LYS A 81 13.07 6.33 2.91
CA LYS A 81 12.00 5.51 3.47
C LYS A 81 11.07 6.35 4.32
N ILE A 82 9.79 6.30 3.98
CA ILE A 82 8.70 6.93 4.73
C ILE A 82 7.68 5.85 5.06
N VAL A 83 7.31 5.71 6.33
CA VAL A 83 6.33 4.70 6.78
C VAL A 83 5.14 5.39 7.40
N MET A 84 3.93 5.01 6.96
CA MET A 84 2.69 5.59 7.45
C MET A 84 1.72 4.51 7.90
N GLN A 85 1.13 4.72 9.08
CA GLN A 85 0.07 3.87 9.60
C GLN A 85 -1.27 4.58 9.51
N HIS A 86 -2.25 3.89 8.92
CA HIS A 86 -3.63 4.37 8.89
C HIS A 86 -4.45 3.68 9.99
N LEU A 87 -5.18 4.47 10.76
CA LEU A 87 -6.10 4.01 11.81
C LEU A 87 -7.50 4.51 11.50
N LEU A 88 -8.44 3.59 11.28
CA LEU A 88 -9.85 3.91 11.19
C LEU A 88 -10.42 4.11 12.59
N ILE A 89 -11.18 5.19 12.76
CA ILE A 89 -11.84 5.58 13.99
C ILE A 89 -13.34 5.39 13.75
N VAL A 90 -13.89 4.28 14.26
CA VAL A 90 -15.33 4.00 14.12
C VAL A 90 -16.11 4.69 15.24
N SER A 91 -15.52 4.75 16.43
CA SER A 91 -15.99 5.48 17.61
C SER A 91 -14.80 5.75 18.53
N ASP A 92 -15.01 6.51 19.61
CA ASP A 92 -13.96 6.84 20.57
C ASP A 92 -13.34 5.60 21.26
N ASP A 93 -14.08 4.49 21.31
CA ASP A 93 -13.70 3.21 21.92
C ASP A 93 -13.36 2.11 20.89
N MET A 94 -13.64 2.32 19.60
CA MET A 94 -13.39 1.33 18.56
C MET A 94 -12.45 1.87 17.48
N ILE A 95 -11.16 1.57 17.66
CA ILE A 95 -10.08 1.91 16.72
C ILE A 95 -9.62 0.66 15.99
N ILE A 96 -9.52 0.75 14.66
CA ILE A 96 -9.03 -0.33 13.80
C ILE A 96 -7.71 0.10 13.19
N LYS A 97 -6.64 -0.65 13.45
CA LYS A 97 -5.41 -0.54 12.65
C LYS A 97 -5.70 -1.04 11.24
N HIS A 98 -5.92 -0.11 10.31
CA HIS A 98 -6.56 -0.40 9.03
C HIS A 98 -5.58 -0.93 7.99
N TRP A 99 -4.59 -0.13 7.59
CA TRP A 99 -3.55 -0.54 6.65
C TRP A 99 -2.30 0.29 6.88
N ARG A 100 -1.18 -0.21 6.38
CA ARG A 100 0.11 0.48 6.43
C ARG A 100 0.60 0.69 5.01
N GLN A 101 1.24 1.83 4.78
CA GLN A 101 1.99 2.07 3.56
C GLN A 101 3.43 2.44 3.88
N ASP A 102 4.36 1.77 3.21
CA ASP A 102 5.76 2.15 3.20
C ASP A 102 6.11 2.69 1.81
N TRP A 103 6.81 3.81 1.77
CA TRP A 103 7.34 4.43 0.57
C TRP A 103 8.85 4.28 0.57
N LEU A 104 9.39 3.57 -0.42
CA LEU A 104 10.82 3.28 -0.53
C LEU A 104 11.39 3.86 -1.82
N TYR A 105 12.38 4.73 -1.71
CA TYR A 105 13.04 5.35 -2.86
C TYR A 105 14.00 4.36 -3.54
N GLU A 106 13.87 4.20 -4.86
CA GLU A 106 14.70 3.33 -5.70
C GLU A 106 14.80 1.87 -5.21
N ASN A 107 13.73 1.35 -4.58
CA ASN A 107 13.68 0.00 -4.05
C ASN A 107 13.81 -1.06 -5.16
N THR A 108 14.68 -2.05 -4.95
CA THR A 108 14.90 -3.15 -5.90
C THR A 108 14.19 -4.44 -5.52
N ASP A 109 13.64 -4.53 -4.32
CA ASP A 109 13.16 -5.79 -3.75
C ASP A 109 11.64 -5.78 -3.68
N LEU A 110 11.01 -6.51 -4.60
CA LEU A 110 9.56 -6.54 -4.75
C LEU A 110 8.91 -7.88 -4.37
N TYR A 111 7.75 -7.81 -3.74
CA TYR A 111 6.84 -8.92 -3.43
C TYR A 111 5.51 -8.71 -4.16
N SER A 112 5.42 -9.18 -5.40
CA SER A 112 4.19 -9.05 -6.20
C SER A 112 3.18 -10.11 -5.83
N PHE A 113 1.93 -9.73 -5.57
CA PHE A 113 0.87 -10.71 -5.33
C PHE A 113 0.68 -11.59 -6.56
N ASP A 114 0.59 -12.90 -6.35
CA ASP A 114 0.38 -13.88 -7.42
C ASP A 114 -1.10 -14.25 -7.51
N LYS A 115 -1.57 -15.02 -6.52
CA LYS A 115 -2.97 -15.36 -6.26
C LYS A 115 -3.10 -16.08 -4.91
N GLY A 116 -4.33 -16.14 -4.39
CA GLY A 116 -4.62 -16.83 -3.13
C GLY A 116 -3.91 -16.19 -1.95
N THR A 117 -2.94 -16.89 -1.36
CA THR A 117 -2.13 -16.42 -0.22
C THR A 117 -0.63 -16.40 -0.56
N SER A 118 -0.30 -16.09 -1.81
CA SER A 118 1.07 -16.19 -2.35
C SER A 118 1.55 -14.88 -2.96
N TRP A 119 2.82 -14.54 -2.69
CA TRP A 119 3.54 -13.41 -3.26
C TRP A 119 4.87 -13.89 -3.84
N LYS A 120 5.19 -13.45 -5.06
CA LYS A 120 6.45 -13.74 -5.72
C LYS A 120 7.49 -12.68 -5.40
N TYR A 121 8.65 -13.12 -4.94
CA TYR A 121 9.79 -12.23 -4.78
C TYR A 121 10.44 -11.96 -6.14
N LYS A 122 10.73 -10.69 -6.41
CA LYS A 122 11.43 -10.25 -7.61
C LYS A 122 12.44 -9.18 -7.26
N LYS A 123 13.68 -9.38 -7.71
CA LYS A 123 14.71 -8.36 -7.70
C LYS A 123 14.70 -7.58 -9.01
N LEU A 124 14.57 -6.26 -8.93
CA LEU A 124 14.64 -5.35 -10.07
C LEU A 124 16.07 -4.81 -10.28
N ASP A 125 16.38 -4.44 -11.51
CA ASP A 125 17.60 -3.72 -11.83
C ASP A 125 17.53 -2.29 -11.26
N LYS A 126 18.62 -1.80 -10.65
CA LYS A 126 18.70 -0.44 -10.09
C LYS A 126 18.37 0.65 -11.11
N LYS A 127 18.72 0.45 -12.38
CA LYS A 127 18.42 1.40 -13.46
C LYS A 127 16.91 1.50 -13.73
N ALA A 128 16.18 0.40 -13.55
CA ALA A 128 14.73 0.35 -13.81
C ALA A 128 13.91 1.10 -12.75
N VAL A 129 14.46 1.30 -11.55
CA VAL A 129 13.79 1.95 -10.42
C VAL A 129 14.35 3.33 -10.08
N LYS A 130 15.33 3.81 -10.86
CA LYS A 130 15.97 5.11 -10.63
C LYS A 130 14.94 6.24 -10.62
N GLY A 131 14.97 7.09 -9.59
CA GLY A 131 14.03 8.18 -9.38
C GLY A 131 12.60 7.76 -9.00
N GLN A 132 12.34 6.47 -8.82
CA GLN A 132 11.01 5.96 -8.47
C GLN A 132 10.85 5.79 -6.96
N TRP A 133 9.61 5.85 -6.52
CA TRP A 133 9.18 5.39 -5.20
C TRP A 133 8.35 4.13 -5.36
N THR A 134 8.68 3.11 -4.58
CA THR A 134 7.82 1.94 -4.38
C THR A 134 6.87 2.22 -3.24
N GLN A 135 5.56 2.08 -3.48
CA GLN A 135 4.57 1.96 -2.42
C GLN A 135 4.42 0.48 -2.08
N LYS A 136 4.65 0.12 -0.81
CA LYS A 136 4.30 -1.18 -0.24
C LYS A 136 3.09 -1.05 0.65
N VAL A 137 2.03 -1.78 0.34
CA VAL A 137 0.78 -1.76 1.09
C VAL A 137 0.65 -3.06 1.88
N TYR A 138 0.35 -2.93 3.16
CA TYR A 138 0.15 -4.05 4.06
C TYR A 138 -1.26 -4.08 4.63
N GLN A 139 -1.73 -5.28 4.97
CA GLN A 139 -3.03 -5.52 5.58
C GLN A 139 -3.07 -5.03 7.04
N VAL A 140 -4.22 -5.18 7.69
CA VAL A 140 -4.44 -4.86 9.12
C VAL A 140 -3.39 -5.53 10.04
N ASP A 141 -2.90 -6.72 9.66
CA ASP A 141 -1.92 -7.54 10.39
C ASP A 141 -0.48 -7.40 9.90
N ASP A 142 -0.21 -6.38 9.07
CA ASP A 142 1.07 -6.10 8.41
C ASP A 142 1.58 -7.20 7.44
N SER A 143 0.77 -8.22 7.14
CA SER A 143 1.05 -9.11 6.00
C SER A 143 1.02 -8.32 4.68
N PRO A 144 1.81 -8.71 3.67
CA PRO A 144 1.84 -7.96 2.41
C PRO A 144 0.47 -8.01 1.74
N ARG A 145 0.09 -6.90 1.11
CA ARG A 145 -1.13 -6.82 0.30
C ARG A 145 -0.74 -6.72 -1.16
N TYR A 146 -0.15 -5.60 -1.54
CA TYR A 146 0.38 -5.35 -2.88
C TYR A 146 1.47 -4.29 -2.81
N GLU A 147 2.27 -4.20 -3.87
CA GLU A 147 3.27 -3.16 -3.99
C GLU A 147 3.62 -2.90 -5.45
N GLY A 148 4.11 -1.70 -5.72
CA GLY A 148 4.66 -1.35 -7.03
C GLY A 148 5.40 -0.03 -7.01
N SER A 149 6.15 0.21 -8.08
CA SER A 149 7.11 1.30 -8.18
C SER A 149 6.78 2.22 -9.36
N SER A 150 6.89 3.53 -9.14
CA SER A 150 6.70 4.55 -10.17
C SER A 150 7.29 5.89 -9.74
N THR A 151 7.35 6.87 -10.64
CA THR A 151 7.78 8.23 -10.33
C THR A 151 6.59 9.09 -9.91
N TRP A 152 6.77 9.96 -8.92
CA TRP A 152 5.87 11.10 -8.72
C TRP A 152 6.00 12.08 -9.89
N VAL A 153 4.89 12.71 -10.25
CA VAL A 153 4.76 13.70 -11.32
C VAL A 153 4.28 15.01 -10.70
N HIS A 154 5.02 16.09 -10.99
CA HIS A 154 4.77 17.45 -10.51
C HIS A 154 4.70 18.37 -11.74
N VAL A 155 3.51 18.50 -12.34
CA VAL A 155 3.34 19.23 -13.61
C VAL A 155 1.97 19.90 -13.66
N ASP A 156 1.91 21.12 -14.20
CA ASP A 156 0.67 21.89 -14.37
C ASP A 156 -0.18 22.02 -13.09
N GLY A 157 0.50 22.14 -11.95
CA GLY A 157 -0.15 22.24 -10.63
C GLY A 157 -0.73 20.93 -10.10
N LYS A 158 -0.43 19.80 -10.74
CA LYS A 158 -0.83 18.45 -10.29
C LYS A 158 0.35 17.72 -9.68
N ASP A 159 0.10 17.07 -8.55
CA ASP A 159 1.06 16.27 -7.81
C ASP A 159 0.50 14.86 -7.62
N TYR A 160 0.98 13.90 -8.40
CA TYR A 160 0.45 12.54 -8.34
C TYR A 160 1.50 11.45 -8.55
N TRP A 161 1.20 10.26 -8.05
CA TRP A 161 1.95 9.04 -8.29
C TRP A 161 0.99 7.97 -8.80
N ALA A 162 1.37 7.28 -9.87
CA ALA A 162 0.54 6.25 -10.47
C ALA A 162 1.31 4.97 -10.78
N ASN A 163 0.76 3.82 -10.42
CA ASN A 163 1.35 2.52 -10.71
C ASN A 163 0.28 1.47 -11.05
N VAL A 164 0.74 0.30 -11.50
CA VAL A 164 -0.09 -0.91 -11.57
C VAL A 164 0.51 -1.98 -10.67
N ALA A 165 -0.33 -2.67 -9.90
CA ALA A 165 0.07 -3.80 -9.08
C ALA A 165 -1.08 -4.81 -8.96
N ASP A 166 -0.72 -6.10 -8.91
CA ASP A 166 -1.67 -7.15 -8.56
C ASP A 166 -1.92 -7.14 -7.04
N ALA A 167 -3.15 -7.40 -6.63
CA ALA A 167 -3.60 -7.33 -5.26
C ALA A 167 -4.62 -8.44 -4.93
N PRO A 168 -4.70 -8.89 -3.67
CA PRO A 168 -5.76 -9.77 -3.22
C PRO A 168 -7.11 -9.04 -3.22
N LEU A 169 -8.19 -9.83 -3.28
CA LEU A 169 -9.55 -9.33 -3.14
C LEU A 169 -9.71 -8.54 -1.83
N PRO A 170 -10.45 -7.41 -1.81
CA PRO A 170 -10.79 -6.73 -0.57
C PRO A 170 -11.76 -7.58 0.24
N ARG A 171 -11.77 -7.39 1.57
CA ARG A 171 -12.62 -8.15 2.50
C ARG A 171 -14.11 -8.14 2.13
N ARG A 172 -14.63 -7.04 1.57
CA ARG A 172 -16.04 -6.92 1.12
C ARG A 172 -16.41 -7.91 0.01
N GLU A 173 -15.41 -8.40 -0.73
CA GLU A 173 -15.55 -9.33 -1.85
C GLU A 173 -15.24 -10.76 -1.43
N GLN A 174 -14.18 -10.98 -0.63
CA GLN A 174 -13.70 -12.32 -0.26
C GLN A 174 -14.77 -13.23 0.38
N THR A 175 -15.79 -12.66 1.03
CA THR A 175 -16.88 -13.42 1.66
C THR A 175 -18.13 -13.55 0.78
N LYS A 176 -18.21 -12.80 -0.32
CA LYS A 176 -19.39 -12.71 -1.20
C LYS A 176 -19.14 -13.28 -2.60
N ARG A 177 -17.89 -13.28 -3.06
CA ARG A 177 -17.48 -13.60 -4.43
C ARG A 177 -16.39 -14.66 -4.41
N ASN A 178 -16.47 -15.60 -5.35
CA ASN A 178 -15.53 -16.70 -5.54
C ASN A 178 -15.20 -16.95 -7.01
N ASP A 179 -15.59 -16.03 -7.89
CA ASP A 179 -15.52 -16.13 -9.34
C ASP A 179 -14.35 -15.36 -9.96
N TYR A 180 -13.52 -14.73 -9.14
CA TYR A 180 -12.20 -14.18 -9.50
C TYR A 180 -11.25 -14.25 -8.31
N ASN A 181 -9.94 -14.13 -8.56
CA ASN A 181 -8.92 -14.39 -7.53
C ASN A 181 -7.76 -13.37 -7.50
N VAL A 182 -7.71 -12.43 -8.45
CA VAL A 182 -6.71 -11.36 -8.51
C VAL A 182 -7.39 -10.05 -8.90
N LEU A 183 -6.96 -8.95 -8.27
CA LEU A 183 -7.22 -7.60 -8.76
C LEU A 183 -5.95 -7.06 -9.40
N LYS A 184 -5.98 -6.74 -10.69
CA LYS A 184 -4.93 -5.93 -11.29
C LYS A 184 -5.32 -4.47 -11.16
N ARG A 185 -4.68 -3.79 -10.22
CA ARG A 185 -5.06 -2.46 -9.77
C ARG A 185 -4.14 -1.41 -10.36
N ARG A 186 -4.69 -0.45 -11.08
CA ARG A 186 -4.05 0.84 -11.29
C ARG A 186 -4.33 1.71 -10.06
N ASN A 187 -3.28 2.14 -9.35
CA ASN A 187 -3.40 3.09 -8.24
C ASN A 187 -2.96 4.47 -8.74
N ILE A 188 -3.68 5.51 -8.33
CA ILE A 188 -3.27 6.90 -8.49
C ILE A 188 -3.46 7.59 -7.14
N HIS A 189 -2.37 8.06 -6.55
CA HIS A 189 -2.38 8.95 -5.39
C HIS A 189 -2.19 10.36 -5.88
N GLU A 190 -3.17 11.23 -5.66
CA GLU A 190 -3.14 12.64 -6.07
C GLU A 190 -3.24 13.52 -4.83
N ILE A 191 -2.33 14.48 -4.68
CA ILE A 191 -2.40 15.49 -3.63
C ILE A 191 -3.30 16.63 -4.11
N THR A 192 -4.24 17.04 -3.26
CA THR A 192 -5.22 18.08 -3.57
C THR A 192 -5.13 19.23 -2.57
N ALA A 193 -5.80 20.34 -2.87
CA ALA A 193 -5.85 21.49 -1.96
C ALA A 193 -6.53 21.17 -0.60
N THR A 194 -7.38 20.14 -0.55
CA THR A 194 -8.14 19.77 0.66
C THR A 194 -7.64 18.48 1.31
N GLY A 195 -6.64 17.81 0.76
CA GLY A 195 -6.11 16.54 1.26
C GLY A 195 -5.50 15.72 0.14
N TRP A 196 -6.00 14.52 -0.10
CA TRP A 196 -5.52 13.66 -1.18
C TRP A 196 -6.59 12.67 -1.66
N ASN A 197 -6.43 12.15 -2.87
CA ASN A 197 -7.31 11.15 -3.45
C ASN A 197 -6.52 9.87 -3.72
N HIS A 198 -7.17 8.72 -3.53
CA HIS A 198 -6.71 7.43 -4.02
C HIS A 198 -7.71 6.89 -5.04
N GLU A 199 -7.36 7.06 -6.31
CA GLU A 199 -8.12 6.49 -7.42
C GLU A 199 -7.60 5.09 -7.73
N GLN A 200 -8.54 4.18 -7.98
CA GLN A 200 -8.28 2.79 -8.29
C GLN A 200 -9.07 2.39 -9.53
N ASP A 201 -8.40 1.87 -10.54
CA ASP A 201 -9.06 1.13 -11.62
C ASP A 201 -8.64 -0.33 -11.50
N ASN A 202 -9.61 -1.17 -11.13
CA ASN A 202 -9.36 -2.57 -10.84
C ASN A 202 -9.91 -3.43 -11.97
N ASP A 203 -9.04 -4.21 -12.61
CA ASP A 203 -9.46 -5.36 -13.39
C ASP A 203 -9.61 -6.57 -12.45
N LYS A 204 -10.81 -7.16 -12.42
CA LYS A 204 -11.11 -8.41 -11.70
C LYS A 204 -10.73 -9.58 -12.58
N LEU A 205 -9.69 -10.32 -12.19
CA LEU A 205 -9.07 -11.36 -13.00
C LEU A 205 -9.26 -12.75 -12.39
N ILE A 206 -9.53 -13.70 -13.29
CA ILE A 206 -9.43 -15.13 -13.02
C ILE A 206 -8.05 -15.58 -13.50
N ARG A 207 -7.14 -15.82 -12.56
CA ARG A 207 -5.80 -16.33 -12.83
C ARG A 207 -5.73 -17.84 -12.63
N ASP A 208 -5.36 -18.58 -13.67
CA ASP A 208 -5.15 -20.03 -13.58
C ASP A 208 -3.77 -20.41 -13.01
N ASP A 209 -3.48 -21.71 -12.89
CA ASP A 209 -2.19 -22.21 -12.35
C ASP A 209 -0.99 -21.95 -13.26
N SER A 210 -1.22 -21.66 -14.55
CA SER A 210 -0.18 -21.25 -15.48
C SER A 210 0.10 -19.74 -15.46
N GLY A 211 -0.66 -18.97 -14.68
CA GLY A 211 -0.59 -17.52 -14.62
C GLY A 211 -1.36 -16.81 -15.74
N LYS A 212 -2.22 -17.52 -16.47
CA LYS A 212 -3.05 -16.92 -17.51
C LYS A 212 -4.27 -16.24 -16.89
N ASP A 213 -4.48 -14.99 -17.29
CA ASP A 213 -5.58 -14.16 -16.82
C ASP A 213 -6.77 -14.16 -17.79
N VAL A 214 -7.97 -14.23 -17.21
CA VAL A 214 -9.23 -13.90 -17.89
C VAL A 214 -9.88 -12.73 -17.17
N LEU A 215 -10.17 -11.66 -17.90
CA LEU A 215 -10.89 -10.50 -17.38
C LEU A 215 -12.36 -10.86 -17.12
N LEU A 216 -12.80 -10.71 -15.88
CA LEU A 216 -14.18 -10.93 -15.47
C LEU A 216 -14.98 -9.62 -15.51
N ALA A 217 -14.42 -8.56 -14.92
CA ALA A 217 -15.09 -7.27 -14.80
C ALA A 217 -14.06 -6.18 -14.48
N GLN A 218 -14.50 -4.92 -14.58
CA GLN A 218 -13.73 -3.73 -14.20
C GLN A 218 -14.47 -2.97 -13.12
N GLU A 219 -13.75 -2.38 -12.19
CA GLU A 219 -14.31 -1.62 -11.08
C GLU A 219 -13.56 -0.31 -10.89
N LYS A 220 -14.31 0.78 -10.77
CA LYS A 220 -13.80 2.08 -10.39
C LYS A 220 -13.87 2.23 -8.88
N GLY A 221 -12.72 2.51 -8.26
CA GLY A 221 -12.59 2.96 -6.88
C GLY A 221 -12.13 4.41 -6.84
N PHE A 222 -12.70 5.20 -5.94
CA PHE A 222 -12.32 6.59 -5.72
C PHE A 222 -12.47 6.95 -4.25
N ASP A 223 -11.35 6.89 -3.55
CA ASP A 223 -11.27 7.21 -2.13
C ASP A 223 -10.83 8.67 -1.97
N VAL A 224 -11.64 9.47 -1.26
CA VAL A 224 -11.39 10.91 -1.07
C VAL A 224 -11.03 11.17 0.38
N TYR A 225 -9.82 11.62 0.64
CA TYR A 225 -9.33 11.97 1.97
C TYR A 225 -9.39 13.48 2.14
N THR A 226 -10.44 13.97 2.82
CA THR A 226 -10.61 15.40 3.12
C THR A 226 -10.01 15.70 4.49
N LYS A 227 -8.97 16.53 4.53
CA LYS A 227 -8.25 16.83 5.76
C LYS A 227 -9.13 17.62 6.72
N VAL A 228 -9.11 17.21 7.98
CA VAL A 228 -9.85 17.85 9.07
C VAL A 228 -8.91 18.11 10.25
N PRO A 229 -9.30 18.94 11.24
CA PRO A 229 -8.46 19.19 12.40
C PRO A 229 -8.11 17.90 13.15
N ASP A 230 -6.83 17.75 13.51
CA ASP A 230 -6.30 16.53 14.15
C ASP A 230 -6.99 16.17 15.46
N ILE A 231 -7.59 17.13 16.15
CA ILE A 231 -8.38 16.89 17.37
C ILE A 231 -9.55 15.93 17.14
N LYS A 232 -10.11 15.86 15.92
CA LYS A 232 -11.14 14.87 15.59
C LYS A 232 -10.60 13.43 15.71
N CYS A 233 -9.31 13.23 15.48
CA CYS A 233 -8.67 11.92 15.50
C CYS A 233 -8.01 11.55 16.85
N ILE A 234 -8.31 12.29 17.93
CA ILE A 234 -7.65 12.11 19.23
C ILE A 234 -7.80 10.70 19.81
N ALA A 235 -8.92 10.01 19.52
CA ALA A 235 -9.12 8.63 19.94
C ALA A 235 -8.10 7.67 19.28
N GLY A 236 -7.87 7.82 17.98
CA GLY A 236 -6.86 7.06 17.24
C GLY A 236 -5.43 7.34 17.73
N GLN A 237 -5.13 8.62 18.02
CA GLN A 237 -3.83 9.03 18.58
C GLN A 237 -3.56 8.37 19.94
N LYS A 238 -4.52 8.42 20.86
CA LYS A 238 -4.42 7.78 22.18
C LYS A 238 -4.25 6.27 22.06
N TRP A 239 -5.03 5.63 21.20
CA TRP A 239 -4.92 4.20 20.96
C TRP A 239 -3.53 3.83 20.42
N TRP A 240 -2.98 4.61 19.49
CA TRP A 240 -1.65 4.37 18.94
C TRP A 240 -0.54 4.48 19.98
N VAL A 241 -0.60 5.46 20.88
CA VAL A 241 0.36 5.58 21.98
C VAL A 241 0.40 4.30 22.83
N ALA A 242 -0.75 3.69 23.10
CA ALA A 242 -0.82 2.45 23.86
C ALA A 242 -0.34 1.21 23.06
N ASN A 243 -0.58 1.17 21.75
CA ASN A 243 -0.42 -0.04 20.93
C ASN A 243 0.82 -0.05 20.02
N ASN A 244 1.53 1.08 19.85
CA ASN A 244 2.60 1.17 18.85
C ASN A 244 3.76 0.19 19.09
N VAL A 245 4.03 -0.19 20.34
CA VAL A 245 5.10 -1.13 20.69
C VAL A 245 4.76 -2.54 20.20
N LEU A 246 3.53 -3.00 20.46
CA LEU A 246 3.01 -4.26 19.93
C LEU A 246 3.13 -4.32 18.40
N TRP A 247 2.65 -3.28 17.72
CA TRP A 247 2.69 -3.24 16.26
C TRP A 247 4.09 -3.05 15.70
N LYS A 248 5.02 -2.45 16.46
CA LYS A 248 6.43 -2.45 16.09
C LYS A 248 6.99 -3.87 16.08
N ASN A 249 6.67 -4.70 17.07
CA ASN A 249 7.11 -6.11 17.11
C ASN A 249 6.60 -6.89 15.88
N VAL A 250 5.33 -6.70 15.53
CA VAL A 250 4.71 -7.28 14.34
C VAL A 250 5.45 -6.85 13.06
N ARG A 251 5.69 -5.53 12.89
CA ARG A 251 6.44 -5.00 11.74
C ARG A 251 7.86 -5.54 11.66
N ASP A 252 8.59 -5.57 12.77
CA ASP A 252 9.96 -6.08 12.83
C ASP A 252 10.03 -7.55 12.43
N LYS A 253 9.02 -8.35 12.82
CA LYS A 253 8.92 -9.75 12.43
C LYS A 253 8.67 -9.90 10.93
N TRP A 254 7.73 -9.14 10.37
CA TRP A 254 7.49 -9.13 8.94
C TRP A 254 8.72 -8.70 8.14
N GLN A 255 9.45 -7.67 8.60
CA GLN A 255 10.70 -7.25 7.99
C GLN A 255 11.71 -8.39 7.93
N THR A 256 11.87 -9.15 9.02
CA THR A 256 12.74 -10.33 9.07
C THR A 256 12.35 -11.40 8.02
N LEU A 257 11.06 -11.52 7.69
CA LEU A 257 10.59 -12.43 6.64
C LEU A 257 10.88 -11.87 5.24
N PHE A 258 10.67 -10.57 5.03
CA PHE A 258 10.94 -9.93 3.74
C PHE A 258 12.43 -9.92 3.38
N ASP A 259 13.30 -9.80 4.38
CA ASP A 259 14.76 -9.82 4.22
C ASP A 259 15.31 -11.21 3.82
N ARG A 260 14.46 -12.23 3.74
CA ARG A 260 14.83 -13.55 3.19
C ARG A 260 14.91 -13.55 1.67
N HIS A 261 14.30 -12.58 1.00
CA HIS A 261 14.29 -12.46 -0.47
C HIS A 261 13.80 -13.73 -1.18
N GLN A 262 12.67 -14.27 -0.72
CA GLN A 262 12.07 -15.52 -1.22
C GLN A 262 10.57 -15.35 -1.42
N ASP A 263 9.98 -16.20 -2.26
CA ASP A 263 8.52 -16.26 -2.38
C ASP A 263 7.88 -16.44 -1.00
N LEU A 264 6.78 -15.72 -0.77
CA LEU A 264 6.06 -15.79 0.48
C LEU A 264 4.72 -16.46 0.25
N ASN A 265 4.46 -17.53 0.99
CA ASN A 265 3.20 -18.24 0.99
C ASN A 265 2.66 -18.30 2.41
N LEU A 266 1.40 -17.91 2.59
CA LEU A 266 0.76 -17.86 3.89
C LEU A 266 -0.33 -18.91 4.02
N GLU A 267 -0.56 -19.38 5.24
CA GLU A 267 -1.80 -20.06 5.60
C GLU A 267 -2.95 -19.06 5.66
N ALA A 268 -4.09 -19.41 5.08
CA ALA A 268 -5.27 -18.56 5.17
C ALA A 268 -5.82 -18.52 6.61
N LYS A 269 -5.73 -19.66 7.32
CA LYS A 269 -6.15 -19.82 8.71
C LYS A 269 -5.28 -20.86 9.40
N VAL A 270 -5.04 -20.65 10.69
CA VAL A 270 -4.45 -21.62 11.62
C VAL A 270 -5.44 -21.83 12.75
N ASP A 271 -5.75 -23.07 13.11
CA ASP A 271 -6.75 -23.40 14.14
C ASP A 271 -8.11 -22.68 13.93
N ARG A 272 -8.53 -22.56 12.67
CA ARG A 272 -9.75 -21.85 12.21
C ARG A 272 -9.74 -20.33 12.43
N LYS A 273 -8.63 -19.74 12.89
CA LYS A 273 -8.46 -18.29 13.07
C LYS A 273 -7.57 -17.69 11.98
N ALA A 274 -7.91 -16.49 11.53
CA ALA A 274 -7.05 -15.69 10.64
C ALA A 274 -5.95 -14.98 11.45
N LEU A 275 -4.83 -14.64 10.80
CA LEU A 275 -3.67 -14.02 11.46
C LEU A 275 -4.06 -12.75 12.22
N TYR A 276 -4.75 -11.81 11.55
CA TYR A 276 -5.20 -10.58 12.19
C TYR A 276 -5.97 -10.82 13.48
N SER A 277 -6.86 -11.82 13.53
CA SER A 277 -7.68 -12.08 14.70
C SER A 277 -6.81 -12.42 15.91
N LEU A 278 -5.76 -13.21 15.71
CA LEU A 278 -4.85 -13.59 16.79
C LEU A 278 -3.99 -12.41 17.26
N LEU A 279 -3.56 -11.54 16.33
CA LEU A 279 -2.76 -10.36 16.67
C LEU A 279 -3.59 -9.30 17.39
N PHE A 280 -4.85 -9.08 16.99
CA PHE A 280 -5.75 -8.13 17.66
C PHE A 280 -6.22 -8.63 19.04
N ASP A 281 -6.21 -9.94 19.30
CA ASP A 281 -6.49 -10.51 20.63
C ASP A 281 -5.33 -10.25 21.64
N LEU A 282 -4.15 -9.84 21.17
CA LEU A 282 -3.00 -9.56 22.04
C LEU A 282 -3.18 -8.28 22.86
N LYS A 283 -2.69 -8.32 24.10
CA LYS A 283 -2.56 -7.09 24.90
C LYS A 283 -1.47 -6.19 24.32
N PRO A 284 -1.56 -4.86 24.50
CA PRO A 284 -0.52 -3.95 24.02
C PRO A 284 0.88 -4.22 24.61
N THR A 285 0.94 -4.90 25.77
CA THR A 285 2.17 -5.32 26.45
C THR A 285 2.71 -6.68 25.98
N ALA A 286 2.09 -7.33 24.99
CA ALA A 286 2.56 -8.62 24.50
C ALA A 286 3.99 -8.51 23.96
N THR A 287 4.79 -9.52 24.26
CA THR A 287 6.21 -9.56 23.94
C THR A 287 6.41 -9.82 22.45
N LYS A 288 7.61 -9.48 21.96
CA LYS A 288 8.03 -9.83 20.60
C LYS A 288 7.98 -11.34 20.35
N ALA A 289 8.30 -12.16 21.36
CA ALA A 289 8.25 -13.61 21.23
C ALA A 289 6.82 -14.12 20.94
N GLU A 290 5.81 -13.52 21.57
CA GLU A 290 4.40 -13.88 21.33
C GLU A 290 3.94 -13.50 19.92
N THR A 291 4.25 -12.28 19.46
CA THR A 291 3.92 -11.85 18.08
C THR A 291 4.65 -12.70 17.05
N ASP A 292 5.93 -12.99 17.28
CA ASP A 292 6.76 -13.81 16.39
C ASP A 292 6.21 -15.23 16.29
N ALA A 293 5.82 -15.83 17.43
CA ALA A 293 5.26 -17.17 17.48
C ALA A 293 3.93 -17.27 16.72
N ILE A 294 3.07 -16.25 16.79
CA ILE A 294 1.83 -16.19 16.01
C ILE A 294 2.14 -16.12 14.52
N ILE A 295 2.96 -15.15 14.08
CA ILE A 295 3.27 -14.96 12.65
C ILE A 295 3.93 -16.20 12.06
N ASN A 296 4.85 -16.84 12.78
CA ASN A 296 5.54 -18.05 12.32
C ASN A 296 4.57 -19.20 11.99
N LYS A 297 3.42 -19.32 12.67
CA LYS A 297 2.43 -20.37 12.36
C LYS A 297 1.76 -20.18 11.00
N PHE A 298 1.76 -18.95 10.47
CA PHE A 298 1.09 -18.62 9.21
C PHE A 298 2.03 -18.63 8.01
N VAL A 299 3.35 -18.66 8.21
CA VAL A 299 4.32 -18.72 7.11
C VAL A 299 4.58 -20.18 6.77
N LYS A 300 4.42 -20.53 5.49
CA LYS A 300 4.71 -21.88 4.96
C LYS A 300 6.20 -22.13 4.74
#